data_AF-Q2T3X8-F1
#
_entry.id   AF-Q2T3X8-F1
#
_cell.length_a   1.000
_cell.length_b   1.000
_cell.length_c   1.000
_cell.angle_alpha   90.00
_cell.angle_beta   90.00
_cell.angle_gamma   90.00
#
_symmetry.space_group_name_H-M   'P 1'
#
loop_
_entity.id
_entity.type
_entity.pdbx_description
1 polymer ?
#
loop_
_entity_poly.entity_id
_entity_poly.type
_entity_poly.pdbx_seq_one_letter_code
_entity_poly.pdbx_strand_id
1 'polypeptide(L)'
;MDAGRRHAHAVARPDRQDLTPHGGTAAVCAARRRVVRGPLPAPLAPRPPRPHTAGQYLLRYGIRIVMLDANLKTQLKSYLERITRPVELVASLDDGDKSRELRALLDEIASLSPQVFVVERRDEAERAPSFSVGEPGEAARIRFAGIPMGHEFTSLVLALLQTGGHPVKLDDATIEQIRALDGDYTFETYISLTCQNCPEVVQALNVMALVNPRIRHVMIDGALFQDEVDARRIMAVPTIFLNGETFGQGRSSVREILAKLDSGASRRAAQALAAKPVFDMLIVGGGPAGAAAAIYAARKGISTGVVAERFGGQVLDTMAIENFVSVTETEGPKFATALEQHVKQYEVDVIDVQRADRLVPGSLHEIRLASGAVLKAKAVVLATGARWREIGVPGEREYRNRGVAYCPHCDGPLFKGKRVAVVGGGNSGVEAAIDLAGIVSEVTLIEYGAQLRADEVLQRKLRSLPNVTVLTHARTTELAGDGARLNALVYEDMRTGETKRIALEGVFVQIGLVPNTEWLKGTVELSKHGEIVVDARGATSVPGVFAAGDVTTVPYKQIVIAVGEGAKASLGAFDYLIRSDADAVQPADADAPASAEVVAA
;
A
#
# COMPACT_ATOMS: atom_id res chain seq x y z
N MET A 1 38.49 -64.60 -19.84
CA MET A 1 38.61 -64.05 -21.21
C MET A 1 37.64 -62.87 -21.26
N ASP A 2 38.07 -61.69 -20.84
CA ASP A 2 38.67 -60.60 -21.64
C ASP A 2 37.56 -59.62 -22.10
N ALA A 3 37.31 -58.50 -21.40
CA ALA A 3 37.96 -57.17 -21.43
C ALA A 3 37.47 -56.23 -22.56
N GLY A 4 37.17 -54.95 -22.22
CA GLY A 4 37.04 -53.82 -23.16
C GLY A 4 35.89 -52.85 -22.84
N ARG A 5 36.07 -51.78 -22.02
CA ARG A 5 36.55 -50.40 -22.30
C ARG A 5 35.43 -49.37 -22.63
N ARG A 6 35.25 -48.36 -21.73
CA ARG A 6 35.51 -46.88 -21.84
C ARG A 6 34.39 -46.09 -22.57
N HIS A 7 33.89 -44.94 -22.11
CA HIS A 7 34.59 -43.72 -21.67
C HIS A 7 33.77 -42.87 -20.67
N ALA A 8 34.47 -42.27 -19.71
CA ALA A 8 34.05 -41.07 -18.97
C ALA A 8 35.13 -39.99 -19.21
N HIS A 9 34.70 -38.75 -19.47
CA HIS A 9 35.57 -37.59 -19.63
C HIS A 9 35.49 -36.68 -18.40
N ALA A 10 36.65 -36.33 -17.86
CA ALA A 10 36.88 -35.27 -16.90
C ALA A 10 37.95 -34.33 -17.47
N VAL A 11 37.81 -33.00 -17.31
CA VAL A 11 38.91 -32.04 -17.42
C VAL A 11 38.72 -30.88 -16.42
N ALA A 12 39.66 -30.85 -15.45
CA ALA A 12 40.41 -29.75 -14.81
C ALA A 12 39.75 -28.44 -14.30
N ARG A 13 40.11 -28.11 -13.04
CA ARG A 13 40.29 -26.74 -12.51
C ARG A 13 41.73 -26.61 -11.99
N PRO A 14 42.39 -25.43 -12.09
CA PRO A 14 43.74 -25.23 -11.56
C PRO A 14 43.77 -24.53 -10.19
N ASP A 15 44.87 -24.79 -9.48
CA ASP A 15 45.35 -24.16 -8.24
C ASP A 15 45.53 -22.63 -8.31
N ARG A 16 45.41 -21.95 -7.16
CA ARG A 16 46.53 -21.21 -6.52
C ARG A 16 46.17 -20.45 -5.22
N GLN A 17 47.08 -20.60 -4.26
CA GLN A 17 47.72 -19.61 -3.38
C GLN A 17 47.16 -19.29 -1.98
N ASP A 18 47.85 -19.89 -1.02
CA ASP A 18 48.10 -19.42 0.35
C ASP A 18 48.82 -18.06 0.39
N LEU A 19 48.40 -17.18 1.30
CA LEU A 19 49.23 -16.13 1.90
C LEU A 19 48.95 -16.03 3.40
N THR A 20 50.04 -16.07 4.17
CA THR A 20 50.16 -15.98 5.63
C THR A 20 49.94 -14.56 6.16
N PRO A 21 49.58 -14.36 7.45
CA PRO A 21 49.63 -13.05 8.09
C PRO A 21 50.92 -12.86 8.92
N HIS A 22 51.56 -11.71 8.73
CA HIS A 22 52.68 -11.22 9.52
C HIS A 22 52.23 -10.78 10.93
N GLY A 23 53.01 -11.18 11.93
CA GLY A 23 52.93 -10.67 13.30
C GLY A 23 53.56 -9.29 13.45
N GLY A 24 53.02 -8.51 14.38
CA GLY A 24 53.55 -7.23 14.84
C GLY A 24 53.23 -7.03 16.32
N THR A 25 54.24 -7.25 17.17
CA THR A 25 54.27 -6.99 18.61
C THR A 25 54.35 -5.49 18.91
N ALA A 26 53.59 -5.00 19.90
CA ALA A 26 53.90 -3.78 20.63
C ALA A 26 53.46 -3.90 22.10
N ALA A 27 54.40 -3.58 22.99
CA ALA A 27 54.36 -3.82 24.42
C ALA A 27 53.49 -2.81 25.18
N VAL A 28 52.80 -3.30 26.21
CA VAL A 28 52.09 -2.49 27.21
C VAL A 28 53.07 -2.17 28.34
N CYS A 29 53.42 -0.89 28.49
CA CYS A 29 54.24 -0.39 29.59
C CYS A 29 53.32 0.31 30.60
N ALA A 30 53.28 -0.23 31.82
CA ALA A 30 52.54 0.31 32.95
C ALA A 30 53.28 1.49 33.58
N ALA A 31 52.59 2.60 33.80
CA ALA A 31 53.09 3.70 34.63
C ALA A 31 52.02 4.14 35.64
N ARG A 32 52.24 3.76 36.90
CA ARG A 32 51.54 4.26 38.08
C ARG A 32 51.86 5.75 38.27
N ARG A 33 50.85 6.61 38.44
CA ARG A 33 51.02 7.95 39.02
C ARG A 33 50.22 8.06 40.33
N ARG A 34 50.95 8.40 41.39
CA ARG A 34 50.46 8.75 42.73
C ARG A 34 49.54 9.97 42.64
N VAL A 35 48.38 9.89 43.30
CA VAL A 35 47.53 11.05 43.60
C VAL A 35 47.86 11.50 45.03
N VAL A 36 48.30 12.75 45.18
CA VAL A 36 48.42 13.44 46.47
C VAL A 36 47.11 14.19 46.72
N ARG A 37 46.48 13.94 47.87
CA ARG A 37 45.24 14.60 48.32
C ARG A 37 45.58 15.95 48.98
N GLY A 38 44.98 17.04 48.48
CA GLY A 38 44.82 18.31 49.19
C GLY A 38 43.36 18.49 49.68
N PRO A 39 43.09 19.36 50.67
CA PRO A 39 41.80 19.42 51.35
C PRO A 39 40.73 20.16 50.53
N LEU A 40 39.49 19.67 50.62
CA LEU A 40 38.28 20.22 49.99
C LEU A 40 37.83 21.54 50.65
N PRO A 41 37.36 22.54 49.89
CA PRO A 41 36.54 23.62 50.44
C PRO A 41 35.04 23.24 50.48
N ALA A 42 34.33 23.81 51.45
CA ALA A 42 32.93 23.54 51.79
C ALA A 42 31.91 23.84 50.66
N PRO A 43 30.75 23.17 50.63
CA PRO A 43 29.77 23.33 49.55
C PRO A 43 28.96 24.64 49.68
N LEU A 44 28.91 25.41 48.58
CA LEU A 44 27.97 26.51 48.38
C LEU A 44 26.58 25.96 48.03
N ALA A 45 25.55 26.52 48.65
CA ALA A 45 24.14 26.17 48.41
C ALA A 45 23.71 26.43 46.95
N PRO A 46 22.79 25.63 46.38
CA PRO A 46 22.36 25.78 45.00
C PRO A 46 21.47 27.02 44.83
N ARG A 47 21.77 27.84 43.81
CA ARG A 47 20.86 28.88 43.30
C ARG A 47 19.79 28.24 42.40
N PRO A 48 18.55 28.75 42.37
CA PRO A 48 17.51 28.22 41.51
C PRO A 48 17.83 28.47 40.02
N PRO A 49 17.36 27.58 39.11
CA PRO A 49 17.59 27.76 37.68
C PRO A 49 16.80 28.96 37.16
N ARG A 50 17.45 29.81 36.35
CA ARG A 50 16.76 30.81 35.53
C ARG A 50 16.23 30.11 34.26
N PRO A 51 15.05 30.50 33.74
CA PRO A 51 14.51 29.91 32.52
C PRO A 51 15.40 30.31 31.33
N HIS A 52 15.96 29.32 30.65
CA HIS A 52 16.71 29.51 29.42
C HIS A 52 15.75 29.44 28.23
N THR A 53 15.37 30.58 27.68
CA THR A 53 14.79 30.67 26.33
C THR A 53 15.93 30.73 25.31
N ALA A 54 16.10 29.64 24.56
CA ALA A 54 17.10 29.50 23.49
C ALA A 54 16.99 30.58 22.38
N GLY A 55 15.85 31.29 22.27
CA GLY A 55 15.61 32.30 21.25
C GLY A 55 16.47 33.57 21.34
N GLN A 56 16.99 33.94 22.51
CA GLN A 56 17.74 35.20 22.67
C GLN A 56 19.20 35.14 22.19
N TYR A 57 19.77 33.95 21.96
CA TYR A 57 21.15 33.82 21.49
C TYR A 57 21.29 33.99 19.96
N LEU A 58 20.23 33.72 19.19
CA LEU A 58 20.26 33.75 17.72
C LEU A 58 20.29 35.17 17.13
N LEU A 59 19.70 36.15 17.83
CA LEU A 59 19.65 37.54 17.35
C LEU A 59 21.00 38.28 17.45
N ARG A 60 21.95 37.78 18.27
CA ARG A 60 23.23 38.47 18.51
C ARG A 60 24.32 38.15 17.48
N TYR A 61 24.14 37.13 16.62
CA TYR A 61 25.19 36.63 15.71
C TYR A 61 24.85 36.65 14.21
N GLY A 62 23.73 37.24 13.78
CA GLY A 62 23.44 37.40 12.35
C GLY A 62 23.41 36.09 11.55
N ILE A 63 23.09 34.97 12.19
CA ILE A 63 23.01 33.66 11.53
C ILE A 63 21.72 33.62 10.72
N ARG A 64 21.86 33.67 9.39
CA ARG A 64 20.76 33.49 8.44
C ARG A 64 20.20 32.08 8.62
N ILE A 65 18.91 31.94 8.93
CA ILE A 65 18.22 30.63 8.94
C ILE A 65 18.19 30.16 7.49
N VAL A 66 18.97 29.13 7.17
CA VAL A 66 18.98 28.49 5.85
C VAL A 66 18.00 27.32 5.92
N MET A 67 16.86 27.45 5.25
CA MET A 67 15.80 26.42 5.28
C MET A 67 16.00 25.36 4.20
N LEU A 68 16.45 25.76 3.00
CA LEU A 68 16.78 24.85 1.91
C LEU A 68 18.29 24.64 1.82
N ASP A 69 18.73 23.38 1.84
CA ASP A 69 20.13 23.05 1.55
C ASP A 69 20.49 23.33 0.08
N ALA A 70 21.79 23.31 -0.22
CA ALA A 70 22.29 23.67 -1.57
C ALA A 70 21.79 22.73 -2.68
N ASN A 71 21.59 21.44 -2.38
CA ASN A 71 21.10 20.48 -3.35
C ASN A 71 19.62 20.73 -3.65
N LEU A 72 18.80 20.89 -2.60
CA LEU A 72 17.38 21.22 -2.74
C LEU A 72 17.18 22.55 -3.48
N LYS A 73 17.98 23.59 -3.20
CA LYS A 73 17.93 24.86 -3.94
C LYS A 73 18.20 24.66 -5.43
N THR A 74 19.20 23.84 -5.77
CA THR A 74 19.56 23.57 -7.17
C THR A 74 18.44 22.82 -7.90
N GLN A 75 17.88 21.79 -7.27
CA GLN A 75 16.77 21.02 -7.83
C GLN A 75 15.51 21.90 -7.99
N LEU A 76 15.15 22.65 -6.96
CA LEU A 76 13.99 23.54 -7.00
C LEU A 76 14.14 24.58 -8.10
N LYS A 77 15.30 25.22 -8.23
CA LYS A 77 15.56 26.18 -9.32
C LYS A 77 15.31 25.56 -10.70
N SER A 78 15.83 24.35 -10.95
CA SER A 78 15.62 23.64 -12.22
C SER A 78 14.14 23.31 -12.48
N TYR A 79 13.36 23.03 -11.44
CA TYR A 79 11.92 22.86 -11.58
C TYR A 79 11.23 24.19 -11.90
N LEU A 80 11.55 25.26 -11.17
CA LEU A 80 10.91 26.57 -11.35
C LEU A 80 11.18 27.20 -12.73
N GLU A 81 12.23 26.78 -13.44
CA GLU A 81 12.45 27.14 -14.86
C GLU A 81 11.32 26.67 -15.80
N ARG A 82 10.49 25.71 -15.36
CA ARG A 82 9.34 25.18 -16.12
C ARG A 82 8.05 25.97 -15.89
N ILE A 83 8.07 26.97 -15.01
CA ILE A 83 6.92 27.85 -14.76
C ILE A 83 6.82 28.86 -15.92
N THR A 84 5.65 28.93 -16.54
CA THR A 84 5.35 29.81 -17.67
C THR A 84 4.43 30.96 -17.30
N ARG A 85 3.80 30.91 -16.12
CA ARG A 85 2.89 31.94 -15.59
C ARG A 85 3.31 32.42 -14.20
N PRO A 86 3.07 33.70 -13.84
CA PRO A 86 3.35 34.21 -12.51
C PRO A 86 2.65 33.43 -11.39
N VAL A 87 3.35 33.19 -10.28
CA VAL A 87 2.83 32.55 -9.08
C VAL A 87 3.01 33.51 -7.89
N GLU A 88 1.92 33.79 -7.19
CA GLU A 88 1.90 34.59 -5.96
C GLU A 88 1.77 33.69 -4.73
N LEU A 89 2.68 33.87 -3.77
CA LEU A 89 2.68 33.24 -2.47
C LEU A 89 2.20 34.26 -1.43
N VAL A 90 0.97 34.09 -0.95
CA VAL A 90 0.38 35.04 0.03
C VAL A 90 0.49 34.46 1.43
N ALA A 91 1.43 34.99 2.23
CA ALA A 91 1.71 34.55 3.58
C ALA A 91 0.77 35.21 4.61
N SER A 92 0.24 34.41 5.54
CA SER A 92 -0.40 34.86 6.79
C SER A 92 0.48 34.40 7.96
N LEU A 93 1.04 35.37 8.67
CA LEU A 93 2.11 35.16 9.64
C LEU A 93 1.78 35.81 10.99
N ASP A 94 2.16 35.12 12.07
CA ASP A 94 2.17 35.64 13.43
C ASP A 94 3.59 36.06 13.86
N ASP A 95 3.74 36.48 15.11
CA ASP A 95 5.03 36.92 15.65
C ASP A 95 5.91 35.76 16.17
N GLY A 96 5.52 34.51 15.90
CA GLY A 96 6.20 33.29 16.35
C GLY A 96 7.46 32.92 15.54
N ASP A 97 8.29 32.02 16.10
CA ASP A 97 9.51 31.53 15.43
C ASP A 97 9.19 30.79 14.13
N LYS A 98 8.09 30.04 14.10
CA LYS A 98 7.68 29.26 12.93
C LYS A 98 7.19 30.13 11.78
N SER A 99 6.59 31.28 12.06
CA SER A 99 6.31 32.31 11.05
C SER A 99 7.57 32.92 10.47
N ARG A 100 8.62 33.14 11.28
CA ARG A 100 9.93 33.59 10.78
C ARG A 100 10.60 32.54 9.88
N GLU A 101 10.55 31.27 10.27
CA GLU A 101 11.05 30.15 9.46
C GLU A 101 10.28 30.02 8.13
N LEU A 102 8.94 30.09 8.17
CA LEU A 102 8.11 30.06 6.96
C LEU A 102 8.46 31.23 6.04
N ARG A 103 8.56 32.45 6.58
CA ARG A 103 8.92 33.62 5.79
C ARG A 103 10.28 33.45 5.11
N ALA A 104 11.28 32.96 5.83
CA ALA A 104 12.60 32.68 5.26
C ALA A 104 12.53 31.66 4.12
N LEU A 105 11.74 30.58 4.27
CA LEU A 105 11.53 29.60 3.20
C LEU A 105 10.90 30.26 1.96
N LEU A 106 9.83 31.05 2.12
CA LEU A 106 9.13 31.70 1.01
C LEU A 106 10.04 32.68 0.27
N ASP A 107 10.80 33.51 1.00
CA ASP A 107 11.77 34.44 0.41
C ASP A 107 12.89 33.69 -0.34
N GLU A 108 13.36 32.55 0.20
CA GLU A 108 14.32 31.69 -0.51
C GLU A 108 13.74 31.15 -1.82
N ILE A 109 12.49 30.65 -1.82
CA ILE A 109 11.82 30.14 -3.03
C ILE A 109 11.67 31.25 -4.08
N ALA A 110 11.19 32.42 -3.69
CA ALA A 110 11.03 33.56 -4.58
C ALA A 110 12.36 34.02 -5.20
N SER A 111 13.46 33.91 -4.47
CA SER A 111 14.79 34.25 -4.99
C SER A 111 15.29 33.31 -6.11
N LEU A 112 14.67 32.14 -6.27
CA LEU A 112 15.08 31.14 -7.28
C LEU A 112 14.40 31.34 -8.64
N SER A 113 13.32 32.13 -8.73
CA SER A 113 12.61 32.35 -10.00
C SER A 113 11.96 33.73 -10.07
N PRO A 114 12.11 34.47 -11.19
CA PRO A 114 11.45 35.76 -11.37
C PRO A 114 9.92 35.65 -11.54
N GLN A 115 9.39 34.44 -11.69
CA GLN A 115 7.95 34.17 -11.82
C GLN A 115 7.27 33.97 -10.46
N VAL A 116 8.02 33.90 -9.36
CA VAL A 116 7.46 33.62 -8.02
C VAL A 116 7.58 34.85 -7.13
N PHE A 117 6.44 35.32 -6.63
CA PHE A 117 6.32 36.51 -5.80
C PHE A 117 5.84 36.14 -4.40
N VAL A 118 6.30 36.86 -3.38
CA VAL A 118 5.83 36.70 -2.00
C VAL A 118 5.18 37.98 -1.55
N VAL A 119 3.95 37.87 -1.05
CA VAL A 119 3.20 38.97 -0.46
C VAL A 119 2.76 38.54 0.94
N GLU A 120 2.82 39.45 1.89
CA GLU A 120 2.28 39.21 3.22
C GLU A 120 0.93 39.91 3.36
N ARG A 121 -0.10 39.17 3.76
CA ARG A 121 -1.42 39.71 4.09
C ARG A 121 -1.84 39.10 5.43
N ARG A 122 -1.87 39.93 6.48
CA ARG A 122 -2.45 39.53 7.76
C ARG A 122 -3.96 39.40 7.60
N ASP A 123 -4.44 38.17 7.73
CA ASP A 123 -5.85 37.83 7.81
C ASP A 123 -6.05 37.00 9.08
N GLU A 124 -6.77 37.55 10.05
CA GLU A 124 -7.04 36.88 11.33
C GLU A 124 -7.93 35.64 11.18
N ALA A 125 -8.63 35.50 10.04
CA ALA A 125 -9.41 34.31 9.74
C ALA A 125 -8.53 33.15 9.22
N GLU A 126 -7.29 33.42 8.83
CA GLU A 126 -6.37 32.42 8.30
C GLU A 126 -5.43 31.89 9.38
N ARG A 127 -5.09 30.60 9.27
CA ARG A 127 -4.09 29.97 10.15
C ARG A 127 -2.76 30.69 10.04
N ALA A 128 -2.05 30.86 11.15
CA ALA A 128 -0.70 31.40 11.18
C ALA A 128 0.23 30.41 11.92
N PRO A 129 1.39 30.04 11.36
CA PRO A 129 1.87 30.38 10.02
C PRO A 129 1.14 29.61 8.91
N SER A 130 0.76 30.31 7.84
CA SER A 130 0.32 29.67 6.59
C SER A 130 0.65 30.52 5.37
N PHE A 131 0.53 29.94 4.19
CA PHE A 131 0.57 30.69 2.94
C PHE A 131 -0.27 30.02 1.86
N SER A 132 -0.82 30.82 0.96
CA SER A 132 -1.52 30.32 -0.22
C SER A 132 -0.64 30.35 -1.46
N VAL A 133 -0.91 29.44 -2.39
CA VAL A 133 -0.30 29.40 -3.72
C VAL A 133 -1.39 29.71 -4.75
N GLY A 134 -1.19 30.74 -5.56
CA GLY A 134 -2.17 31.16 -6.58
C GLY A 134 -1.56 31.99 -7.70
N GLU A 135 -2.38 32.35 -8.67
CA GLU A 135 -2.01 33.33 -9.70
C GLU A 135 -2.30 34.76 -9.18
N PRO A 136 -1.46 35.76 -9.51
CA PRO A 136 -1.71 37.13 -9.09
C PRO A 136 -3.10 37.64 -9.50
N GLY A 137 -3.85 38.18 -8.54
CA GLY A 137 -5.19 38.71 -8.77
C GLY A 137 -6.33 37.69 -8.69
N GLU A 138 -6.03 36.39 -8.56
CA GLU A 138 -7.02 35.36 -8.28
C GLU A 138 -7.11 35.01 -6.79
N ALA A 139 -8.29 34.57 -6.35
CA ALA A 139 -8.40 33.96 -5.03
C ALA A 139 -7.66 32.62 -5.03
N ALA A 140 -6.59 32.54 -4.23
CA ALA A 140 -5.82 31.31 -4.10
C ALA A 140 -6.67 30.18 -3.50
N ARG A 141 -6.59 29.00 -4.11
CA ARG A 141 -7.40 27.83 -3.75
C ARG A 141 -6.60 26.74 -3.04
N ILE A 142 -5.27 26.84 -3.07
CA ILE A 142 -4.34 25.97 -2.36
C ILE A 142 -3.71 26.76 -1.23
N ARG A 143 -3.76 26.23 0.00
CA ARG A 143 -3.08 26.79 1.17
C ARG A 143 -2.31 25.70 1.91
N PHE A 144 -1.14 26.07 2.42
CA PHE A 144 -0.33 25.27 3.32
C PHE A 144 -0.29 25.99 4.67
N ALA A 145 -0.88 25.39 5.70
CA ALA A 145 -0.79 25.80 7.08
C ALA A 145 0.35 25.02 7.76
N GLY A 146 1.43 25.73 8.08
CA GLY A 146 2.70 25.19 8.54
C GLY A 146 3.81 25.31 7.50
N ILE A 147 4.90 24.57 7.70
CA ILE A 147 6.10 24.62 6.85
C ILE A 147 6.20 23.29 6.07
N PRO A 148 5.81 23.24 4.79
CA PRO A 148 5.67 21.99 4.03
C PRO A 148 7.03 21.45 3.55
N MET A 149 7.86 21.05 4.51
CA MET A 149 9.14 20.36 4.30
C MET A 149 8.93 18.83 4.33
N GLY A 150 10.02 18.07 4.50
CA GLY A 150 9.94 16.61 4.57
C GLY A 150 9.34 16.00 3.31
N HIS A 151 8.38 15.09 3.46
CA HIS A 151 7.70 14.48 2.32
C HIS A 151 6.80 15.46 1.56
N GLU A 152 6.27 16.50 2.22
CA GLU A 152 5.39 17.51 1.62
C GLU A 152 6.13 18.56 0.79
N PHE A 153 7.47 18.57 0.82
CA PHE A 153 8.25 19.43 -0.08
C PHE A 153 7.91 19.16 -1.56
N THR A 154 7.67 17.89 -1.91
CA THR A 154 7.24 17.50 -3.26
C THR A 154 5.86 18.06 -3.61
N SER A 155 4.95 18.10 -2.65
CA SER A 155 3.59 18.66 -2.80
C SER A 155 3.63 20.17 -3.02
N LEU A 156 4.52 20.89 -2.32
CA LEU A 156 4.77 22.31 -2.56
C LEU A 156 5.34 22.55 -3.96
N VAL A 157 6.36 21.80 -4.37
CA VAL A 157 6.96 21.92 -5.72
C VAL A 157 5.91 21.73 -6.81
N LEU A 158 5.07 20.69 -6.69
CA LEU A 158 4.00 20.45 -7.67
C LEU A 158 2.95 21.55 -7.68
N ALA A 159 2.53 22.07 -6.52
CA ALA A 159 1.59 23.17 -6.44
C ALA A 159 2.13 24.43 -7.14
N LEU A 160 3.41 24.78 -6.95
CA LEU A 160 4.08 25.89 -7.65
C LEU A 160 4.11 25.66 -9.16
N LEU A 161 4.55 24.47 -9.59
CA LEU A 161 4.65 24.13 -11.01
C LEU A 161 3.30 24.22 -11.72
N GLN A 162 2.27 23.58 -11.17
CA GLN A 162 0.97 23.47 -11.81
C GLN A 162 0.21 24.79 -11.80
N THR A 163 0.27 25.55 -10.70
CA THR A 163 -0.20 26.94 -10.67
C THR A 163 0.53 27.76 -11.75
N GLY A 164 1.84 27.59 -11.84
CA GLY A 164 2.71 28.21 -12.84
C GLY A 164 2.53 27.74 -14.29
N GLY A 165 1.53 26.90 -14.60
CA GLY A 165 1.21 26.46 -15.97
C GLY A 165 1.82 25.13 -16.40
N HIS A 166 2.49 24.41 -15.49
CA HIS A 166 2.93 23.05 -15.78
C HIS A 166 1.71 22.10 -15.90
N PRO A 167 1.66 21.20 -16.90
CA PRO A 167 0.50 20.33 -17.10
C PRO A 167 0.20 19.44 -15.89
N VAL A 168 -1.09 19.31 -15.60
CA VAL A 168 -1.61 18.31 -14.66
C VAL A 168 -1.57 16.93 -15.33
N LYS A 169 -1.12 15.91 -14.59
CA LYS A 169 -1.06 14.52 -15.07
C LYS A 169 -2.32 13.74 -14.66
N LEU A 170 -3.46 14.12 -15.21
CA LEU A 170 -4.73 13.38 -15.09
C LEU A 170 -5.29 13.10 -16.48
N ASP A 171 -6.05 12.02 -16.64
CA ASP A 171 -6.77 11.75 -17.88
C ASP A 171 -7.95 12.73 -18.07
N ASP A 172 -8.32 12.97 -19.33
CA ASP A 172 -9.35 13.96 -19.68
C ASP A 172 -10.70 13.68 -19.03
N ALA A 173 -11.08 12.39 -18.89
CA ALA A 173 -12.33 12.00 -18.24
C ALA A 173 -12.35 12.41 -16.77
N THR A 174 -11.25 12.22 -16.05
CA THR A 174 -11.09 12.65 -14.66
C THR A 174 -11.12 14.18 -14.54
N ILE A 175 -10.46 14.90 -15.45
CA ILE A 175 -10.47 16.38 -15.48
C ILE A 175 -11.89 16.92 -15.67
N GLU A 176 -12.62 16.38 -16.65
CA GLU A 176 -14.02 16.77 -16.91
C GLU A 176 -14.93 16.44 -15.72
N GLN A 177 -14.71 15.31 -15.05
CA GLN A 177 -15.45 14.98 -13.84
C GLN A 177 -15.21 15.98 -12.71
N ILE A 178 -13.95 16.40 -12.49
CA ILE A 178 -13.63 17.42 -11.48
C ILE A 178 -14.31 18.75 -11.85
N ARG A 179 -14.25 19.17 -13.13
CA ARG A 179 -14.90 20.41 -13.61
C ARG A 179 -16.41 20.39 -13.43
N ALA A 180 -17.04 19.22 -13.58
CA ALA A 180 -18.49 19.05 -13.49
C ALA A 180 -19.04 19.10 -12.05
N LEU A 181 -18.19 19.09 -11.02
CA LEU A 181 -18.65 19.21 -9.63
C LEU A 181 -19.29 20.58 -9.38
N ASP A 182 -20.52 20.56 -8.88
CA ASP A 182 -21.41 21.72 -8.71
C ASP A 182 -21.67 22.10 -7.24
N GLY A 183 -20.91 21.53 -6.31
CA GLY A 183 -20.88 21.92 -4.90
C GLY A 183 -19.72 22.87 -4.58
N ASP A 184 -19.76 23.48 -3.40
CA ASP A 184 -18.61 24.20 -2.82
C ASP A 184 -17.91 23.28 -1.82
N TYR A 185 -16.62 23.03 -2.06
CA TYR A 185 -15.85 22.02 -1.34
C TYR A 185 -14.61 22.65 -0.71
N THR A 186 -14.57 22.68 0.62
CA THR A 186 -13.39 23.10 1.38
C THR A 186 -12.78 21.89 2.04
N PHE A 187 -11.66 21.43 1.51
CA PHE A 187 -10.89 20.32 2.06
C PHE A 187 -9.83 20.80 3.04
N GLU A 188 -9.73 20.12 4.17
CA GLU A 188 -8.64 20.28 5.14
C GLU A 188 -7.95 18.94 5.33
N THR A 189 -6.66 18.86 5.01
CA THR A 189 -5.87 17.63 5.14
C THR A 189 -4.82 17.79 6.23
N TYR A 190 -4.98 17.06 7.33
CA TYR A 190 -3.99 17.00 8.41
C TYR A 190 -2.91 15.99 8.07
N ILE A 191 -1.66 16.42 8.16
CA ILE A 191 -0.47 15.63 7.84
C ILE A 191 0.53 15.65 9.01
N SER A 192 1.58 14.85 8.87
CA SER A 192 2.83 14.99 9.62
C SER A 192 4.00 15.01 8.63
N LEU A 193 5.04 15.79 8.86
CA LEU A 193 6.18 15.91 7.94
C LEU A 193 6.92 14.57 7.70
N THR A 194 6.78 13.61 8.61
CA THR A 194 7.36 12.25 8.50
C THR A 194 6.44 11.26 7.79
N CYS A 195 5.22 11.65 7.42
CA CYS A 195 4.24 10.79 6.76
C CYS A 195 4.56 10.58 5.28
N GLN A 196 4.88 9.34 4.89
CA GLN A 196 5.18 8.98 3.50
C GLN A 196 3.94 8.94 2.59
N ASN A 197 2.75 8.83 3.18
CA ASN A 197 1.49 8.63 2.45
C ASN A 197 0.73 9.94 2.23
N CYS A 198 1.05 10.98 3.00
CA CYS A 198 0.37 12.25 2.99
C CYS A 198 0.52 13.02 1.66
N PRO A 199 1.70 13.01 0.98
CA PRO A 199 1.86 13.78 -0.26
C PRO A 199 0.89 13.38 -1.35
N GLU A 200 0.53 12.09 -1.46
CA GLU A 200 -0.40 11.60 -2.48
C GLU A 200 -1.79 12.27 -2.33
N VAL A 201 -2.29 12.38 -1.10
CA VAL A 201 -3.58 12.99 -0.79
C VAL A 201 -3.52 14.51 -0.97
N VAL A 202 -2.46 15.14 -0.46
CA VAL A 202 -2.27 16.60 -0.59
C VAL A 202 -2.18 17.01 -2.05
N GLN A 203 -1.43 16.27 -2.86
CA GLN A 203 -1.28 16.52 -4.29
C GLN A 203 -2.59 16.29 -5.05
N ALA A 204 -3.34 15.22 -4.71
CA ALA A 204 -4.65 14.96 -5.31
C ALA A 204 -5.61 16.14 -5.10
N LEU A 205 -5.76 16.62 -3.86
CA LEU A 205 -6.65 17.72 -3.51
C LEU A 205 -6.16 19.07 -4.05
N ASN A 206 -4.85 19.30 -4.09
CA ASN A 206 -4.26 20.49 -4.74
C ASN A 206 -4.62 20.53 -6.23
N VAL A 207 -4.46 19.42 -6.93
CA VAL A 207 -4.82 19.32 -8.35
C VAL A 207 -6.31 19.56 -8.56
N MET A 208 -7.17 19.00 -7.71
CA MET A 208 -8.61 19.23 -7.79
C MET A 208 -8.97 20.71 -7.61
N ALA A 209 -8.33 21.40 -6.65
CA ALA A 209 -8.49 22.83 -6.43
C ALA A 209 -7.98 23.68 -7.61
N LEU A 210 -6.98 23.21 -8.36
CA LEU A 210 -6.53 23.87 -9.59
C LEU A 210 -7.56 23.72 -10.72
N VAL A 211 -8.16 22.54 -10.87
CA VAL A 211 -9.07 22.21 -11.97
C VAL A 211 -10.47 22.81 -11.79
N ASN A 212 -11.02 22.84 -10.58
CA ASN A 212 -12.37 23.38 -10.32
C ASN A 212 -12.31 24.57 -9.35
N PRO A 213 -12.82 25.75 -9.74
CA PRO A 213 -12.77 26.97 -8.92
C PRO A 213 -13.57 26.90 -7.62
N ARG A 214 -14.50 25.94 -7.48
CA ARG A 214 -15.33 25.71 -6.29
C ARG A 214 -14.68 24.80 -5.26
N ILE A 215 -13.49 24.27 -5.56
CA ILE A 215 -12.72 23.43 -4.66
C ILE A 215 -11.60 24.26 -4.05
N ARG A 216 -11.51 24.24 -2.73
CA ARG A 216 -10.41 24.80 -1.94
C ARG A 216 -9.77 23.69 -1.14
N HIS A 217 -8.46 23.76 -0.96
CA HIS A 217 -7.72 22.81 -0.17
C HIS A 217 -6.70 23.50 0.74
N VAL A 218 -6.72 23.09 2.01
CA VAL A 218 -5.75 23.49 3.03
C VAL A 218 -5.03 22.25 3.54
N MET A 219 -3.73 22.15 3.28
CA MET A 219 -2.87 21.19 3.98
C MET A 219 -2.49 21.79 5.34
N ILE A 220 -2.55 21.00 6.41
CA ILE A 220 -2.30 21.43 7.78
C ILE A 220 -1.27 20.51 8.43
N ASP A 221 -0.13 21.07 8.83
CA ASP A 221 0.86 20.33 9.63
C ASP A 221 0.34 20.14 11.06
N GLY A 222 -0.07 18.91 11.38
CA GLY A 222 -0.62 18.59 12.69
C GLY A 222 0.34 18.93 13.83
N ALA A 223 1.66 18.88 13.62
CA ALA A 223 2.64 19.20 14.65
C ALA A 223 2.63 20.69 15.06
N LEU A 224 2.23 21.57 14.15
CA LEU A 224 2.12 23.01 14.39
C LEU A 224 0.73 23.40 14.93
N PHE A 225 -0.30 22.65 14.56
CA PHE A 225 -1.70 22.91 14.93
C PHE A 225 -2.24 21.81 15.85
N GLN A 226 -1.53 21.52 16.94
CA GLN A 226 -1.88 20.44 17.89
C GLN A 226 -3.26 20.64 18.55
N ASP A 227 -3.64 21.88 18.86
CA ASP A 227 -4.95 22.18 19.43
C ASP A 227 -6.10 21.70 18.52
N GLU A 228 -5.92 21.80 17.19
CA GLU A 228 -6.90 21.29 16.23
C GLU A 228 -6.89 19.76 16.13
N VAL A 229 -5.71 19.15 16.18
CA VAL A 229 -5.54 17.69 16.21
C VAL A 229 -6.29 17.10 17.40
N ASP A 230 -6.14 17.70 18.58
CA ASP A 230 -6.80 17.28 19.81
C ASP A 230 -8.31 17.53 19.76
N ALA A 231 -8.74 18.74 19.38
CA ALA A 231 -10.15 19.10 19.30
C ALA A 231 -10.93 18.22 18.30
N ARG A 232 -10.31 17.88 17.18
CA ARG A 232 -10.88 17.02 16.13
C ARG A 232 -10.59 15.54 16.32
N ARG A 233 -9.90 15.16 17.41
CA ARG A 233 -9.56 13.76 17.76
C ARG A 233 -8.86 13.02 16.63
N ILE A 234 -7.88 13.65 16.00
CA ILE A 234 -7.17 13.09 14.87
C ILE A 234 -6.11 12.12 15.38
N MET A 235 -6.37 10.82 15.19
CA MET A 235 -5.49 9.75 15.68
C MET A 235 -4.52 9.20 14.61
N ALA A 236 -4.68 9.61 13.36
CA ALA A 236 -3.86 9.14 12.24
C ALA A 236 -3.78 10.19 11.12
N VAL A 237 -2.74 10.10 10.29
CA VAL A 237 -2.55 10.96 9.11
C VAL A 237 -2.22 10.13 7.86
N PRO A 238 -2.61 10.55 6.65
CA PRO A 238 -3.42 11.74 6.37
C PRO A 238 -4.88 11.56 6.82
N THR A 239 -5.46 12.60 7.41
CA THR A 239 -6.91 12.68 7.70
C THR A 239 -7.50 13.87 6.94
N ILE A 240 -8.57 13.63 6.21
CA ILE A 240 -9.25 14.59 5.35
C ILE A 240 -10.58 14.99 5.99
N PHE A 241 -10.81 16.30 6.09
CA PHE A 241 -12.10 16.88 6.37
C PHE A 241 -12.64 17.57 5.11
N LEU A 242 -13.96 17.53 4.94
CA LEU A 242 -14.68 18.26 3.92
C LEU A 242 -15.74 19.13 4.61
N ASN A 243 -15.68 20.45 4.41
CA ASN A 243 -16.64 21.40 4.97
C ASN A 243 -16.84 21.24 6.50
N GLY A 244 -15.76 20.89 7.22
CA GLY A 244 -15.76 20.68 8.67
C GLY A 244 -16.11 19.26 9.13
N GLU A 245 -16.58 18.38 8.25
CA GLU A 245 -16.92 16.99 8.57
C GLU A 245 -15.81 16.02 8.13
N THR A 246 -15.67 14.89 8.83
CA THR A 246 -14.67 13.87 8.45
C THR A 246 -15.03 13.23 7.11
N PHE A 247 -14.11 13.28 6.15
CA PHE A 247 -14.30 12.74 4.80
C PHE A 247 -13.59 11.39 4.60
N GLY A 248 -12.41 11.23 5.19
CA GLY A 248 -11.63 10.00 5.05
C GLY A 248 -10.28 10.04 5.75
N GLN A 249 -9.64 8.88 5.82
CA GLN A 249 -8.30 8.71 6.39
C GLN A 249 -7.50 7.73 5.53
N GLY A 250 -6.18 7.88 5.52
CA GLY A 250 -5.27 7.05 4.74
C GLY A 250 -5.09 7.52 3.29
N ARG A 251 -4.37 6.74 2.49
CA ARG A 251 -4.12 7.06 1.06
C ARG A 251 -5.45 7.21 0.32
N SER A 252 -5.56 8.23 -0.51
CA SER A 252 -6.73 8.49 -1.33
C SER A 252 -6.31 9.22 -2.60
N SER A 253 -6.58 8.60 -3.74
CA SER A 253 -6.37 9.16 -5.08
C SER A 253 -7.49 10.13 -5.47
N VAL A 254 -7.25 10.95 -6.51
CA VAL A 254 -8.26 11.84 -7.09
C VAL A 254 -9.56 11.10 -7.43
N ARG A 255 -9.46 9.89 -8.00
CA ARG A 255 -10.63 9.08 -8.39
C ARG A 255 -11.43 8.60 -7.18
N GLU A 256 -10.77 8.17 -6.10
CA GLU A 256 -11.43 7.75 -4.87
C GLU A 256 -12.13 8.93 -4.18
N ILE A 257 -11.52 10.12 -4.19
CA ILE A 257 -12.14 11.35 -3.66
C ILE A 257 -13.38 11.71 -4.48
N LEU A 258 -13.29 11.71 -5.81
CA LEU A 258 -14.41 11.99 -6.70
C LEU A 258 -15.57 11.01 -6.51
N ALA A 259 -15.28 9.72 -6.35
CA ALA A 259 -16.29 8.69 -6.12
C ALA A 259 -17.08 8.93 -4.82
N LYS A 260 -16.45 9.52 -3.79
CA LYS A 260 -17.12 9.89 -2.54
C LYS A 260 -17.91 11.19 -2.62
N LEU A 261 -17.46 12.17 -3.41
CA LEU A 261 -18.11 13.48 -3.51
C LEU A 261 -19.42 13.45 -4.29
N ASP A 262 -19.45 12.70 -5.39
CA ASP A 262 -20.52 12.84 -6.36
C ASP A 262 -21.54 11.69 -6.28
N SER A 263 -22.55 11.87 -5.41
CA SER A 263 -23.70 10.96 -5.33
C SER A 263 -24.60 11.01 -6.60
N GLY A 264 -24.54 12.10 -7.38
CA GLY A 264 -25.23 12.26 -8.66
C GLY A 264 -24.49 11.62 -9.84
N ALA A 265 -23.17 11.75 -9.93
CA ALA A 265 -22.33 10.99 -10.84
C ALA A 265 -22.20 9.55 -10.43
N SER A 266 -22.40 9.16 -9.17
CA SER A 266 -22.54 7.73 -8.85
C SER A 266 -23.69 7.11 -9.66
N ARG A 267 -24.81 7.84 -9.83
CA ARG A 267 -25.95 7.40 -10.65
C ARG A 267 -25.66 7.48 -12.16
N ARG A 268 -25.04 8.57 -12.65
CA ARG A 268 -24.65 8.70 -14.08
C ARG A 268 -23.54 7.71 -14.47
N ALA A 269 -22.56 7.48 -13.60
CA ALA A 269 -21.51 6.48 -13.77
C ALA A 269 -22.11 5.08 -13.73
N ALA A 270 -23.05 4.79 -12.81
CA ALA A 270 -23.75 3.52 -12.83
C ALA A 270 -24.54 3.30 -14.13
N GLN A 271 -25.19 4.34 -14.67
CA GLN A 271 -25.86 4.29 -15.97
C GLN A 271 -24.86 4.11 -17.13
N ALA A 272 -23.74 4.82 -17.13
CA ALA A 272 -22.68 4.70 -18.13
C ALA A 272 -22.05 3.30 -18.12
N LEU A 273 -21.82 2.74 -16.93
CA LEU A 273 -21.35 1.37 -16.74
C LEU A 273 -22.39 0.36 -17.23
N ALA A 274 -23.67 0.56 -16.91
CA ALA A 274 -24.76 -0.30 -17.40
C ALA A 274 -24.96 -0.23 -18.92
N ALA A 275 -24.49 0.85 -19.57
CA ALA A 275 -24.52 1.02 -21.02
C ALA A 275 -23.30 0.42 -21.74
N LYS A 276 -22.28 -0.08 -21.01
CA LYS A 276 -21.14 -0.76 -21.64
C LYS A 276 -21.60 -2.01 -22.40
N PRO A 277 -20.95 -2.33 -23.54
CA PRO A 277 -21.30 -3.52 -24.30
C PRO A 277 -21.05 -4.79 -23.48
N VAL A 278 -21.62 -5.90 -23.93
CA VAL A 278 -21.34 -7.21 -23.35
C VAL A 278 -19.85 -7.53 -23.58
N PHE A 279 -19.15 -7.88 -22.50
CA PHE A 279 -17.77 -8.33 -22.58
C PHE A 279 -17.71 -9.79 -23.02
N ASP A 280 -16.70 -10.16 -23.80
CA ASP A 280 -16.39 -11.57 -23.98
C ASP A 280 -15.85 -12.13 -22.67
N MET A 281 -14.97 -11.38 -21.98
CA MET A 281 -14.47 -11.72 -20.66
C MET A 281 -14.48 -10.53 -19.70
N LEU A 282 -15.10 -10.71 -18.53
CA LEU A 282 -15.06 -9.74 -17.44
C LEU A 282 -14.28 -10.30 -16.25
N ILE A 283 -13.21 -9.60 -15.86
CA ILE A 283 -12.38 -9.94 -14.70
C ILE A 283 -12.86 -9.12 -13.50
N VAL A 284 -13.08 -9.76 -12.36
CA VAL A 284 -13.47 -9.11 -11.10
C VAL A 284 -12.32 -9.18 -10.10
N GLY A 285 -11.62 -8.07 -9.94
CA GLY A 285 -10.45 -7.90 -9.08
C GLY A 285 -9.24 -7.35 -9.85
N GLY A 286 -8.66 -6.25 -9.36
CA GLY A 286 -7.52 -5.57 -9.99
C GLY A 286 -6.14 -5.98 -9.46
N GLY A 287 -6.03 -7.07 -8.71
CA GLY A 287 -4.75 -7.57 -8.18
C GLY A 287 -3.89 -8.29 -9.23
N PRO A 288 -2.76 -8.90 -8.84
CA PRO A 288 -1.85 -9.58 -9.77
C PRO A 288 -2.53 -10.66 -10.63
N ALA A 289 -3.43 -11.46 -10.05
CA ALA A 289 -4.20 -12.47 -10.79
C ALA A 289 -5.12 -11.84 -11.85
N GLY A 290 -5.83 -10.78 -11.50
CA GLY A 290 -6.74 -10.09 -12.43
C GLY A 290 -6.00 -9.37 -13.55
N ALA A 291 -4.89 -8.68 -13.24
CA ALA A 291 -4.03 -8.05 -14.23
C ALA A 291 -3.46 -9.07 -15.23
N ALA A 292 -2.98 -10.22 -14.75
CA ALA A 292 -2.50 -11.30 -15.60
C ALA A 292 -3.62 -11.87 -16.50
N ALA A 293 -4.81 -12.10 -15.93
CA ALA A 293 -5.95 -12.58 -16.70
C ALA A 293 -6.36 -11.61 -17.81
N ALA A 294 -6.37 -10.31 -17.53
CA ALA A 294 -6.69 -9.26 -18.49
C ALA A 294 -5.67 -9.18 -19.63
N ILE A 295 -4.37 -9.24 -19.33
CA ILE A 295 -3.31 -9.26 -20.35
C ILE A 295 -3.50 -10.45 -21.29
N TYR A 296 -3.72 -11.65 -20.74
CA TYR A 296 -3.89 -12.85 -21.56
C TYR A 296 -5.17 -12.83 -22.40
N ALA A 297 -6.27 -12.30 -21.86
CA ALA A 297 -7.53 -12.15 -22.57
C ALA A 297 -7.40 -11.15 -23.73
N ALA A 298 -6.88 -9.95 -23.47
CA ALA A 298 -6.73 -8.93 -24.49
C ALA A 298 -5.78 -9.35 -25.62
N ARG A 299 -4.76 -10.16 -25.32
CA ARG A 299 -3.86 -10.75 -26.33
C ARG A 299 -4.54 -11.77 -27.26
N LYS A 300 -5.75 -12.24 -26.93
CA LYS A 300 -6.60 -13.02 -27.83
C LYS A 300 -7.51 -12.15 -28.70
N GLY A 301 -7.49 -10.82 -28.51
CA GLY A 301 -8.30 -9.87 -29.29
C GLY A 301 -9.78 -9.86 -28.91
N ILE A 302 -10.14 -10.35 -27.73
CA ILE A 302 -11.53 -10.39 -27.26
C ILE A 302 -11.86 -9.17 -26.40
N SER A 303 -13.14 -8.79 -26.35
CA SER A 303 -13.60 -7.68 -25.52
C SER A 303 -13.38 -8.01 -24.03
N THR A 304 -12.50 -7.25 -23.38
CA THR A 304 -11.99 -7.53 -22.04
C THR A 304 -12.22 -6.35 -21.10
N GLY A 305 -12.88 -6.61 -19.97
CA GLY A 305 -13.06 -5.62 -18.90
C GLY A 305 -12.47 -6.08 -17.57
N VAL A 306 -12.00 -5.14 -16.75
CA VAL A 306 -11.52 -5.39 -15.39
C VAL A 306 -12.27 -4.51 -14.42
N VAL A 307 -13.01 -5.09 -13.49
CA VAL A 307 -13.65 -4.39 -12.37
C VAL A 307 -12.73 -4.47 -11.16
N ALA A 308 -12.31 -3.33 -10.62
CA ALA A 308 -11.45 -3.29 -9.46
C ALA A 308 -11.90 -2.23 -8.45
N GLU A 309 -11.82 -2.55 -7.15
CA GLU A 309 -11.95 -1.53 -6.10
C GLU A 309 -10.71 -0.62 -6.09
N ARG A 310 -9.54 -1.23 -6.26
CA ARG A 310 -8.23 -0.58 -6.30
C ARG A 310 -7.29 -1.42 -7.16
N PHE A 311 -6.86 -0.88 -8.31
CA PHE A 311 -5.92 -1.57 -9.18
C PHE A 311 -4.56 -1.77 -8.49
N GLY A 312 -4.03 -2.99 -8.53
CA GLY A 312 -2.83 -3.45 -7.81
C GLY A 312 -3.14 -4.42 -6.66
N GLY A 313 -4.29 -4.27 -5.99
CA GLY A 313 -4.68 -5.11 -4.87
C GLY A 313 -3.70 -5.05 -3.69
N GLN A 314 -3.49 -6.17 -2.99
CA GLN A 314 -2.69 -6.22 -1.75
C GLN A 314 -1.25 -5.73 -1.92
N VAL A 315 -0.64 -5.88 -3.10
CA VAL A 315 0.78 -5.55 -3.28
C VAL A 315 1.06 -4.06 -3.08
N LEU A 316 0.06 -3.19 -3.22
CA LEU A 316 0.21 -1.74 -2.98
C LEU A 316 0.59 -1.39 -1.54
N ASP A 317 0.27 -2.29 -0.61
CA ASP A 317 0.53 -2.12 0.81
C ASP A 317 1.78 -2.91 1.25
N THR A 318 2.50 -3.52 0.30
CA THR A 318 3.78 -4.22 0.50
C THR A 318 4.95 -3.27 0.26
N MET A 319 5.95 -3.28 1.15
CA MET A 319 7.18 -2.51 0.97
C MET A 319 8.13 -3.22 0.03
N ALA A 320 8.86 -4.24 0.48
CA ALA A 320 9.84 -4.98 -0.32
C ALA A 320 9.24 -6.28 -0.90
N ILE A 321 9.60 -6.58 -2.14
CA ILE A 321 9.25 -7.82 -2.85
C ILE A 321 10.55 -8.37 -3.47
N GLU A 322 11.02 -9.50 -2.94
CA GLU A 322 12.28 -10.15 -3.35
C GLU A 322 12.05 -11.57 -3.92
N ASN A 323 10.79 -11.98 -4.07
CA ASN A 323 10.40 -13.34 -4.45
C ASN A 323 9.60 -13.41 -5.75
N PHE A 324 9.50 -12.30 -6.50
CA PHE A 324 8.94 -12.32 -7.84
C PHE A 324 10.01 -12.76 -8.84
N VAL A 325 9.96 -14.03 -9.24
CA VAL A 325 10.96 -14.68 -10.11
C VAL A 325 11.33 -13.78 -11.30
N SER A 326 12.63 -13.64 -11.56
CA SER A 326 13.29 -12.72 -12.54
C SER A 326 13.50 -11.27 -12.09
N VAL A 327 12.88 -10.84 -10.99
CA VAL A 327 13.09 -9.52 -10.38
C VAL A 327 13.75 -9.71 -9.03
N THR A 328 15.00 -9.27 -8.90
CA THR A 328 15.79 -9.46 -7.66
C THR A 328 15.19 -8.72 -6.47
N GLU A 329 14.73 -7.49 -6.70
CA GLU A 329 14.09 -6.64 -5.70
C GLU A 329 13.18 -5.63 -6.40
N THR A 330 11.99 -5.44 -5.86
CA THR A 330 11.07 -4.36 -6.24
C THR A 330 10.24 -3.96 -5.03
N GLU A 331 9.45 -2.91 -5.20
CA GLU A 331 8.49 -2.47 -4.20
C GLU A 331 7.06 -2.69 -4.68
N GLY A 332 6.13 -2.81 -3.73
CA GLY A 332 4.71 -3.00 -3.98
C GLY A 332 4.09 -1.98 -4.95
N PRO A 333 4.15 -0.67 -4.67
CA PRO A 333 3.64 0.36 -5.57
C PRO A 333 4.30 0.36 -6.96
N LYS A 334 5.62 0.12 -7.02
CA LYS A 334 6.36 0.02 -8.28
C LYS A 334 5.89 -1.19 -9.11
N PHE A 335 5.66 -2.32 -8.46
CA PHE A 335 5.15 -3.54 -9.10
C PHE A 335 3.71 -3.35 -9.60
N ALA A 336 2.82 -2.77 -8.79
CA ALA A 336 1.45 -2.45 -9.19
C ALA A 336 1.41 -1.51 -10.40
N THR A 337 2.26 -0.48 -10.41
CA THR A 337 2.39 0.45 -11.55
C THR A 337 2.85 -0.30 -12.81
N ALA A 338 3.83 -1.19 -12.69
CA ALA A 338 4.30 -1.99 -13.82
C ALA A 338 3.21 -2.93 -14.37
N LEU A 339 2.40 -3.54 -13.50
CA LEU A 339 1.23 -4.32 -13.91
C LEU A 339 0.20 -3.48 -14.66
N GLU A 340 -0.12 -2.30 -14.12
CA GLU A 340 -1.08 -1.38 -14.73
C GLU A 340 -0.61 -0.92 -16.11
N GLN A 341 0.68 -0.58 -16.22
CA GLN A 341 1.30 -0.20 -17.49
C GLN A 341 1.22 -1.33 -18.53
N HIS A 342 1.44 -2.58 -18.12
CA HIS A 342 1.34 -3.71 -19.03
C HIS A 342 -0.11 -3.99 -19.46
N VAL A 343 -1.09 -3.85 -18.55
CA VAL A 343 -2.51 -3.92 -18.92
C VAL A 343 -2.87 -2.83 -19.93
N LYS A 344 -2.40 -1.59 -19.72
CA LYS A 344 -2.63 -0.43 -20.60
C LYS A 344 -1.98 -0.53 -21.99
N GLN A 345 -1.11 -1.52 -22.24
CA GLN A 345 -0.58 -1.78 -23.59
C GLN A 345 -1.63 -2.41 -24.52
N TYR A 346 -2.75 -2.88 -23.96
CA TYR A 346 -3.83 -3.51 -24.71
C TYR A 346 -5.14 -2.75 -24.50
N GLU A 347 -6.12 -3.03 -25.35
CA GLU A 347 -7.48 -2.48 -25.24
C GLU A 347 -8.28 -3.18 -24.14
N VAL A 348 -7.89 -2.94 -22.89
CA VAL A 348 -8.60 -3.42 -21.69
C VAL A 348 -9.39 -2.26 -21.08
N ASP A 349 -10.68 -2.49 -20.88
CA ASP A 349 -11.56 -1.55 -20.19
C ASP A 349 -11.39 -1.68 -18.67
N VAL A 350 -10.52 -0.87 -18.09
CA VAL A 350 -10.27 -0.86 -16.63
C VAL A 350 -11.31 0.00 -15.93
N ILE A 351 -12.24 -0.67 -15.27
CA ILE A 351 -13.34 -0.12 -14.48
C ILE A 351 -12.90 -0.08 -13.01
N ASP A 352 -12.16 0.96 -12.66
CA ASP A 352 -11.59 1.15 -11.33
C ASP A 352 -12.59 1.79 -10.35
N VAL A 353 -12.31 1.68 -9.05
CA VAL A 353 -13.16 2.17 -7.95
C VAL A 353 -14.58 1.59 -7.98
N GLN A 354 -14.72 0.32 -8.36
CA GLN A 354 -15.99 -0.40 -8.35
C GLN A 354 -15.89 -1.72 -7.59
N ARG A 355 -16.86 -1.97 -6.72
CA ARG A 355 -16.99 -3.23 -5.98
C ARG A 355 -18.08 -4.10 -6.59
N ALA A 356 -17.78 -5.36 -6.88
CA ALA A 356 -18.81 -6.35 -7.19
C ALA A 356 -19.58 -6.74 -5.93
N ASP A 357 -20.91 -6.80 -6.04
CA ASP A 357 -21.83 -7.11 -4.96
C ASP A 357 -22.62 -8.40 -5.22
N ARG A 358 -22.85 -8.76 -6.49
CA ARG A 358 -23.54 -10.01 -6.84
C ARG A 358 -23.15 -10.55 -8.19
N LEU A 359 -22.95 -11.87 -8.26
CA LEU A 359 -22.88 -12.62 -9.52
C LEU A 359 -24.25 -13.25 -9.79
N VAL A 360 -24.78 -13.06 -10.98
CA VAL A 360 -25.99 -13.73 -11.48
C VAL A 360 -25.60 -14.59 -12.70
N PRO A 361 -25.52 -15.92 -12.54
CA PRO A 361 -25.23 -16.81 -13.66
C PRO A 361 -26.34 -16.84 -14.72
N GLY A 362 -25.97 -16.98 -15.99
CA GLY A 362 -26.89 -17.05 -17.13
C GLY A 362 -26.13 -17.34 -18.42
N SER A 363 -26.80 -17.30 -19.57
CA SER A 363 -26.15 -17.35 -20.90
C SER A 363 -25.21 -16.17 -21.12
N LEU A 364 -25.56 -15.02 -20.53
CA LEU A 364 -24.66 -13.93 -20.22
C LEU A 364 -24.65 -13.77 -18.70
N HIS A 365 -23.48 -13.89 -18.08
CA HIS A 365 -23.32 -13.66 -16.65
C HIS A 365 -23.45 -12.17 -16.35
N GLU A 366 -24.15 -11.83 -15.28
CA GLU A 366 -24.23 -10.45 -14.79
C GLU A 366 -23.40 -10.27 -13.52
N ILE A 367 -22.60 -9.20 -13.49
CA ILE A 367 -21.95 -8.69 -12.28
C ILE A 367 -22.66 -7.41 -11.87
N ARG A 368 -23.35 -7.46 -10.74
CA ARG A 368 -23.95 -6.27 -10.10
C ARG A 368 -22.90 -5.61 -9.22
N LEU A 369 -22.76 -4.32 -9.38
CA LEU A 369 -21.81 -3.51 -8.61
C LEU A 369 -22.53 -2.88 -7.41
N ALA A 370 -21.78 -2.57 -6.35
CA ALA A 370 -22.30 -1.86 -5.18
C ALA A 370 -22.85 -0.46 -5.52
N SER A 371 -22.43 0.11 -6.66
CA SER A 371 -22.99 1.35 -7.23
C SER A 371 -24.39 1.18 -7.83
N GLY A 372 -24.90 -0.05 -7.95
CA GLY A 372 -26.16 -0.39 -8.61
C GLY A 372 -26.03 -0.65 -10.11
N ALA A 373 -24.84 -0.45 -10.71
CA ALA A 373 -24.59 -0.79 -12.10
C ALA A 373 -24.60 -2.31 -12.33
N VAL A 374 -24.88 -2.72 -13.57
CA VAL A 374 -24.84 -4.12 -13.98
C VAL A 374 -23.97 -4.24 -15.22
N LEU A 375 -22.94 -5.07 -15.15
CA LEU A 375 -22.08 -5.43 -16.28
C LEU A 375 -22.43 -6.84 -16.74
N LYS A 376 -22.31 -7.11 -18.03
CA LYS A 376 -22.65 -8.39 -18.66
C LYS A 376 -21.43 -8.98 -19.35
N ALA A 377 -21.24 -10.29 -19.23
CA ALA A 377 -20.14 -10.99 -19.87
C ALA A 377 -20.49 -12.42 -20.29
N LYS A 378 -19.88 -12.90 -21.37
CA LYS A 378 -19.96 -14.32 -21.77
C LYS A 378 -19.17 -15.23 -20.84
N ALA A 379 -18.00 -14.79 -20.38
CA ALA A 379 -17.20 -15.45 -19.35
C ALA A 379 -16.75 -14.49 -18.25
N VAL A 380 -16.59 -14.99 -17.03
CA VAL A 380 -16.16 -14.20 -15.86
C VAL A 380 -14.94 -14.85 -15.22
N VAL A 381 -13.94 -14.04 -14.82
CA VAL A 381 -12.81 -14.49 -13.98
C VAL A 381 -12.87 -13.76 -12.63
N LEU A 382 -13.13 -14.50 -11.56
CA LEU A 382 -13.17 -14.00 -10.18
C LEU A 382 -11.75 -14.01 -9.59
N ALA A 383 -11.18 -12.82 -9.37
CA ALA A 383 -9.81 -12.61 -8.90
C ALA A 383 -9.76 -11.61 -7.72
N THR A 384 -10.75 -11.66 -6.84
CA THR A 384 -10.95 -10.69 -5.73
C THR A 384 -9.96 -10.82 -4.58
N GLY A 385 -9.07 -11.82 -4.65
CA GLY A 385 -8.06 -12.09 -3.63
C GLY A 385 -8.65 -12.42 -2.26
N ALA A 386 -7.89 -12.07 -1.22
CA ALA A 386 -8.28 -12.29 0.16
C ALA A 386 -7.86 -11.11 1.04
N ARG A 387 -8.05 -11.22 2.36
CA ARG A 387 -7.54 -10.27 3.35
C ARG A 387 -7.10 -11.01 4.61
N TRP A 388 -6.04 -10.52 5.24
CA TRP A 388 -5.55 -11.09 6.49
C TRP A 388 -6.46 -10.70 7.66
N ARG A 389 -6.67 -11.64 8.59
CA ARG A 389 -7.26 -11.29 9.89
C ARG A 389 -6.28 -10.45 10.69
N GLU A 390 -6.73 -9.27 11.09
CA GLU A 390 -6.01 -8.43 12.06
C GLU A 390 -6.16 -9.02 13.47
N ILE A 391 -5.16 -8.78 14.32
CA ILE A 391 -5.26 -9.04 15.77
C ILE A 391 -6.28 -8.07 16.38
N GLY A 392 -6.30 -6.82 15.89
CA GLY A 392 -7.19 -5.75 16.34
C GLY A 392 -6.69 -5.03 17.60
N VAL A 393 -5.37 -4.91 17.77
CA VAL A 393 -4.75 -4.31 18.97
C VAL A 393 -3.99 -3.02 18.65
N PRO A 394 -3.79 -2.12 19.65
CA PRO A 394 -2.92 -0.96 19.51
C PRO A 394 -1.54 -1.33 18.98
N GLY A 395 -1.02 -0.51 18.07
CA GLY A 395 0.29 -0.67 17.45
C GLY A 395 0.34 -1.62 16.24
N GLU A 396 -0.67 -2.49 16.02
CA GLU A 396 -0.66 -3.39 14.86
C GLU A 396 -0.60 -2.65 13.52
N ARG A 397 -1.47 -1.65 13.36
CA ARG A 397 -1.50 -0.82 12.14
C ARG A 397 -0.30 0.11 12.06
N GLU A 398 0.15 0.64 13.20
CA GLU A 398 1.28 1.56 13.28
C GLU A 398 2.58 0.88 12.83
N TYR A 399 2.85 -0.32 13.32
CA TYR A 399 4.08 -1.06 13.02
C TYR A 399 3.95 -2.02 11.82
N ARG A 400 2.87 -1.94 11.06
CA ARG A 400 2.73 -2.64 9.77
C ARG A 400 3.90 -2.26 8.85
N ASN A 401 4.55 -3.27 8.29
CA ASN A 401 5.79 -3.14 7.49
C ASN A 401 6.99 -2.53 8.24
N ARG A 402 6.89 -2.36 9.57
CA ARG A 402 7.95 -1.85 10.47
C ARG A 402 8.17 -2.79 11.65
N GLY A 403 8.01 -4.09 11.40
CA GLY A 403 8.11 -5.17 12.38
C GLY A 403 6.86 -6.05 12.46
N VAL A 404 5.68 -5.54 12.06
CA VAL A 404 4.48 -6.39 11.89
C VAL A 404 4.36 -6.81 10.43
N ALA A 405 4.33 -8.13 10.23
CA ALA A 405 4.27 -8.81 8.94
C ALA A 405 3.10 -9.80 8.93
N TYR A 406 2.56 -10.08 7.74
CA TYR A 406 1.50 -11.06 7.55
C TYR A 406 1.92 -12.25 6.69
N CYS A 407 3.06 -12.14 5.99
CA CYS A 407 3.54 -13.19 5.09
C CYS A 407 4.93 -13.69 5.53
N PRO A 408 5.03 -14.88 6.17
CA PRO A 408 6.32 -15.43 6.57
C PRO A 408 7.25 -15.67 5.37
N HIS A 409 6.70 -16.15 4.25
CA HIS A 409 7.47 -16.40 3.01
C HIS A 409 8.03 -15.13 2.38
N CYS A 410 7.39 -13.99 2.61
CA CYS A 410 7.76 -12.71 2.02
C CYS A 410 8.82 -12.03 2.91
N ASP A 411 8.52 -11.89 4.20
CA ASP A 411 9.30 -11.04 5.10
C ASP A 411 10.29 -11.82 5.96
N GLY A 412 10.14 -13.16 6.08
CA GLY A 412 10.98 -14.02 6.93
C GLY A 412 12.50 -13.79 6.78
N PRO A 413 13.05 -13.73 5.55
CA PRO A 413 14.47 -13.45 5.34
C PRO A 413 14.96 -12.13 5.97
N LEU A 414 14.11 -11.10 6.09
CA LEU A 414 14.43 -9.79 6.67
C LEU A 414 14.65 -9.83 8.20
N PHE A 415 14.27 -10.93 8.84
CA PHE A 415 14.40 -11.16 10.27
C PHE A 415 15.54 -12.12 10.65
N LYS A 416 16.47 -12.39 9.72
CA LYS A 416 17.65 -13.23 9.99
C LYS A 416 18.37 -12.80 11.27
N GLY A 417 18.53 -13.74 12.20
CA GLY A 417 19.18 -13.53 13.50
C GLY A 417 18.39 -12.70 14.53
N LYS A 418 17.17 -12.25 14.21
CA LYS A 418 16.30 -11.48 15.12
C LYS A 418 15.34 -12.40 15.87
N ARG A 419 14.71 -11.90 16.93
CA ARG A 419 13.65 -12.60 17.65
C ARG A 419 12.31 -12.20 17.07
N VAL A 420 11.45 -13.19 16.84
CA VAL A 420 10.13 -12.95 16.27
C VAL A 420 9.05 -13.67 17.05
N ALA A 421 7.81 -13.19 16.94
CA ALA A 421 6.64 -13.93 17.35
C ALA A 421 5.76 -14.30 16.16
N VAL A 422 5.06 -15.42 16.27
CA VAL A 422 4.01 -15.83 15.32
C VAL A 422 2.69 -15.87 16.08
N VAL A 423 1.69 -15.13 15.63
CA VAL A 423 0.37 -15.05 16.29
C VAL A 423 -0.62 -15.95 15.57
N GLY A 424 -1.05 -17.03 16.23
CA GLY A 424 -1.98 -18.04 15.72
C GLY A 424 -1.38 -19.46 15.76
N GLY A 425 -2.10 -20.42 16.33
CA GLY A 425 -1.68 -21.82 16.49
C GLY A 425 -2.43 -22.83 15.61
N GLY A 426 -3.00 -22.39 14.48
CA GLY A 426 -3.45 -23.28 13.39
C GLY A 426 -2.29 -23.74 12.51
N ASN A 427 -2.57 -24.54 11.46
CA ASN A 427 -1.54 -25.03 10.53
C ASN A 427 -0.64 -23.90 10.00
N SER A 428 -1.23 -22.82 9.48
CA SER A 428 -0.48 -21.69 8.92
C SER A 428 0.50 -21.07 9.92
N GLY A 429 0.08 -20.83 11.16
CA GLY A 429 0.96 -20.25 12.18
C GLY A 429 2.03 -21.23 12.67
N VAL A 430 1.71 -22.51 12.80
CA VAL A 430 2.70 -23.52 13.20
C VAL A 430 3.73 -23.77 12.09
N GLU A 431 3.31 -23.86 10.83
CA GLU A 431 4.22 -23.96 9.67
C GLU A 431 5.10 -22.71 9.55
N ALA A 432 4.52 -21.51 9.70
CA ALA A 432 5.28 -20.26 9.70
C ALA A 432 6.33 -20.22 10.80
N ALA A 433 6.00 -20.69 12.01
CA ALA A 433 6.96 -20.77 13.10
C ALA A 433 8.08 -21.78 12.84
N ILE A 434 7.78 -22.93 12.21
CA ILE A 434 8.77 -23.92 11.80
C ILE A 434 9.70 -23.35 10.72
N ASP A 435 9.15 -22.64 9.73
CA ASP A 435 9.90 -22.01 8.64
C ASP A 435 10.85 -20.93 9.18
N LEU A 436 10.30 -19.98 9.95
CA LEU A 436 11.05 -18.88 10.56
C LEU A 436 12.15 -19.38 11.50
N ALA A 437 11.91 -20.47 12.25
CA ALA A 437 12.91 -21.04 13.16
C ALA A 437 14.21 -21.47 12.46
N GLY A 438 14.20 -21.69 11.14
CA GLY A 438 15.39 -21.95 10.34
C GLY A 438 16.20 -20.69 9.95
N ILE A 439 15.63 -19.50 10.14
CA ILE A 439 16.17 -18.21 9.66
C ILE A 439 16.50 -17.26 10.82
N VAL A 440 15.62 -17.21 11.83
CA VAL A 440 15.65 -16.24 12.92
C VAL A 440 16.41 -16.79 14.14
N SER A 441 16.72 -15.95 15.14
CA SER A 441 17.37 -16.44 16.37
C SER A 441 16.41 -17.17 17.29
N GLU A 442 15.20 -16.63 17.51
CA GLU A 442 14.16 -17.23 18.35
C GLU A 442 12.77 -16.96 17.77
N VAL A 443 11.88 -17.94 17.92
CA VAL A 443 10.45 -17.81 17.58
C VAL A 443 9.60 -18.02 18.83
N THR A 444 8.70 -17.09 19.11
CA THR A 444 7.63 -17.31 20.11
C THR A 444 6.28 -17.44 19.41
N LEU A 445 5.67 -18.62 19.43
CA LEU A 445 4.32 -18.82 18.92
C LEU A 445 3.29 -18.48 20.01
N ILE A 446 2.38 -17.57 19.70
CA ILE A 446 1.29 -17.10 20.56
C ILE A 446 -0.02 -17.75 20.10
N GLU A 447 -0.59 -18.62 20.92
CA GLU A 447 -1.90 -19.23 20.72
C GLU A 447 -2.91 -18.70 21.74
N TYR A 448 -4.01 -18.16 21.21
CA TYR A 448 -5.11 -17.64 22.02
C TYR A 448 -5.77 -18.73 22.87
N GLY A 449 -6.09 -19.88 22.28
CA GLY A 449 -6.75 -20.98 22.96
C GLY A 449 -5.85 -21.78 23.90
N ALA A 450 -6.44 -22.78 24.54
CA ALA A 450 -5.72 -23.67 25.46
C ALA A 450 -4.71 -24.60 24.77
N GLN A 451 -4.91 -24.86 23.48
CA GLN A 451 -4.16 -25.82 22.69
C GLN A 451 -4.03 -25.35 21.25
N LEU A 452 -2.95 -25.77 20.60
CA LEU A 452 -2.76 -25.57 19.17
C LEU A 452 -3.83 -26.36 18.39
N ARG A 453 -4.32 -25.77 17.30
CA ARG A 453 -5.27 -26.40 16.37
C ARG A 453 -4.60 -27.01 15.15
N ALA A 454 -3.28 -26.84 15.02
CA ALA A 454 -2.52 -27.42 13.93
C ALA A 454 -2.48 -28.95 13.98
N ASP A 455 -2.20 -29.59 12.85
CA ASP A 455 -2.04 -31.03 12.75
C ASP A 455 -0.93 -31.54 13.69
N GLU A 456 -1.14 -32.72 14.28
CA GLU A 456 -0.27 -33.24 15.33
C GLU A 456 1.19 -33.40 14.85
N VAL A 457 1.39 -33.74 13.58
CA VAL A 457 2.74 -33.83 12.97
C VAL A 457 3.48 -32.49 12.99
N LEU A 458 2.77 -31.38 12.73
CA LEU A 458 3.32 -30.04 12.77
C LEU A 458 3.60 -29.62 14.22
N GLN A 459 2.70 -29.94 15.15
CA GLN A 459 2.94 -29.67 16.58
C GLN A 459 4.17 -30.43 17.11
N ARG A 460 4.35 -31.69 16.73
CA ARG A 460 5.55 -32.48 17.10
C ARG A 460 6.82 -31.87 16.50
N LYS A 461 6.79 -31.48 15.22
CA LYS A 461 7.92 -30.80 14.58
C LYS A 461 8.25 -29.49 15.27
N LEU A 462 7.26 -28.63 15.53
CA LEU A 462 7.43 -27.36 16.22
C LEU A 462 8.09 -27.54 17.59
N ARG A 463 7.58 -28.47 18.40
CA ARG A 463 8.13 -28.77 19.74
C ARG A 463 9.54 -29.37 19.71
N SER A 464 9.99 -29.91 18.58
CA SER A 464 11.36 -30.44 18.45
C SER A 464 12.43 -29.37 18.21
N LEU A 465 12.01 -28.13 17.93
CA LEU A 465 12.92 -27.03 17.59
C LEU A 465 13.41 -26.33 18.88
N PRO A 466 14.73 -26.22 19.10
CA PRO A 466 15.28 -25.72 20.37
C PRO A 466 15.13 -24.20 20.56
N ASN A 467 14.89 -23.46 19.48
CA ASN A 467 14.74 -22.00 19.49
C ASN A 467 13.27 -21.54 19.37
N VAL A 468 12.33 -22.44 19.68
CA VAL A 468 10.88 -22.14 19.62
C VAL A 468 10.25 -22.25 21.00
N THR A 469 9.54 -21.20 21.40
CA THR A 469 8.69 -21.19 22.59
C THR A 469 7.21 -21.14 22.17
N VAL A 470 6.36 -21.97 22.77
CA VAL A 470 4.91 -21.97 22.52
C VAL A 470 4.18 -21.48 23.76
N LEU A 471 3.39 -20.42 23.60
CA LEU A 471 2.56 -19.83 24.64
C LEU A 471 1.08 -20.04 24.29
N THR A 472 0.38 -20.86 25.08
CA THR A 472 -1.08 -21.03 24.98
C THR A 472 -1.79 -20.15 26.00
N HIS A 473 -3.11 -19.98 25.86
CA HIS A 473 -3.90 -19.04 26.64
C HIS A 473 -3.34 -17.60 26.59
N ALA A 474 -2.67 -17.25 25.50
CA ALA A 474 -1.96 -15.98 25.38
C ALA A 474 -2.73 -15.05 24.45
N ARG A 475 -3.34 -14.00 25.02
CA ARG A 475 -4.04 -12.97 24.26
C ARG A 475 -3.13 -11.77 24.05
N THR A 476 -2.66 -11.54 22.83
CA THR A 476 -1.95 -10.30 22.49
C THR A 476 -2.84 -9.10 22.79
N THR A 477 -2.31 -8.10 23.49
CA THR A 477 -3.03 -6.88 23.89
C THR A 477 -2.44 -5.61 23.27
N GLU A 478 -1.16 -5.61 22.91
CA GLU A 478 -0.46 -4.45 22.34
C GLU A 478 0.77 -4.90 21.55
N LEU A 479 1.06 -4.20 20.45
CA LEU A 479 2.32 -4.29 19.72
C LEU A 479 3.09 -2.98 19.89
N ALA A 480 4.16 -3.00 20.67
CA ALA A 480 4.86 -1.78 21.10
C ALA A 480 6.16 -1.55 20.32
N GLY A 481 6.54 -0.29 20.16
CA GLY A 481 7.75 0.11 19.45
C GLY A 481 8.35 1.40 19.97
N ASP A 482 9.36 1.90 19.25
CA ASP A 482 10.07 3.16 19.53
C ASP A 482 9.57 4.33 18.64
N GLY A 483 8.40 4.17 18.01
CA GLY A 483 7.84 5.08 17.01
C GLY A 483 8.40 4.88 15.59
N ALA A 484 9.61 4.33 15.45
CA ALA A 484 10.19 3.97 14.16
C ALA A 484 9.89 2.51 13.80
N ARG A 485 10.05 1.59 14.76
CA ARG A 485 9.90 0.14 14.57
C ARG A 485 9.35 -0.57 15.80
N LEU A 486 8.77 -1.74 15.57
CA LEU A 486 8.37 -2.67 16.62
C LEU A 486 9.60 -3.10 17.45
N ASN A 487 9.44 -3.18 18.77
CA ASN A 487 10.45 -3.73 19.67
C ASN A 487 9.89 -4.68 20.75
N ALA A 488 8.57 -4.83 20.84
CA ALA A 488 7.96 -5.80 21.74
C ALA A 488 6.52 -6.19 21.38
N LEU A 489 6.11 -7.36 21.87
CA LEU A 489 4.72 -7.80 21.96
C LEU A 489 4.30 -7.88 23.43
N VAL A 490 3.13 -7.34 23.76
CA VAL A 490 2.51 -7.47 25.07
C VAL A 490 1.31 -8.40 24.96
N TYR A 491 1.19 -9.32 25.90
CA TYR A 491 0.07 -10.26 25.95
C TYR A 491 -0.41 -10.47 27.39
N GLU A 492 -1.66 -10.89 27.53
CA GLU A 492 -2.23 -11.37 28.78
C GLU A 492 -2.23 -12.90 28.79
N ASP A 493 -1.69 -13.49 29.86
CA ASP A 493 -1.85 -14.91 30.16
C ASP A 493 -3.24 -15.12 30.75
N MET A 494 -4.18 -15.58 29.94
CA MET A 494 -5.60 -15.71 30.32
C MET A 494 -5.85 -16.73 31.44
N ARG A 495 -4.85 -17.52 31.86
CA ARG A 495 -4.96 -18.40 33.03
C ARG A 495 -4.76 -17.65 34.33
N THR A 496 -3.89 -16.65 34.34
CA THR A 496 -3.50 -15.91 35.54
C THR A 496 -4.02 -14.47 35.55
N GLY A 497 -4.41 -13.94 34.39
CA GLY A 497 -4.73 -12.52 34.18
C GLY A 497 -3.50 -11.61 34.15
N GLU A 498 -2.29 -12.17 34.17
CA GLU A 498 -1.05 -11.39 34.21
C GLU A 498 -0.68 -10.86 32.81
N THR A 499 -0.35 -9.58 32.73
CA THR A 499 0.20 -8.95 31.53
C THR A 499 1.71 -9.16 31.46
N LYS A 500 2.20 -9.68 30.33
CA LYS A 500 3.60 -10.02 30.08
C LYS A 500 4.09 -9.33 28.81
N ARG A 501 5.38 -8.97 28.78
CA ARG A 501 6.04 -8.30 27.65
C ARG A 501 7.17 -9.16 27.11
N ILE A 502 7.19 -9.34 25.80
CA ILE A 502 8.22 -10.09 25.06
C ILE A 502 8.99 -9.08 24.20
N ALA A 503 10.29 -8.93 24.43
CA ALA A 503 11.14 -8.12 23.57
C ALA A 503 11.46 -8.90 22.28
N LEU A 504 11.15 -8.30 21.13
CA LEU A 504 11.31 -8.92 19.82
C LEU A 504 11.34 -7.86 18.72
N GLU A 505 11.83 -8.22 17.55
CA GLU A 505 11.94 -7.29 16.43
C GLU A 505 10.86 -7.50 15.37
N GLY A 506 10.19 -8.67 15.37
CA GLY A 506 9.17 -9.03 14.38
C GLY A 506 7.94 -9.76 14.95
N VAL A 507 6.77 -9.50 14.39
CA VAL A 507 5.51 -10.22 14.66
C VAL A 507 4.87 -10.62 13.35
N PHE A 508 4.68 -11.93 13.16
CA PHE A 508 4.02 -12.53 12.01
C PHE A 508 2.59 -12.93 12.39
N VAL A 509 1.60 -12.23 11.85
CA VAL A 509 0.18 -12.49 12.15
C VAL A 509 -0.32 -13.62 11.25
N GLN A 510 -0.61 -14.78 11.82
CA GLN A 510 -1.07 -16.02 11.15
C GLN A 510 -2.41 -16.51 11.72
N ILE A 511 -3.31 -15.58 12.03
CA ILE A 511 -4.66 -15.87 12.57
C ILE A 511 -5.57 -16.47 11.49
N GLY A 512 -5.28 -16.16 10.24
CA GLY A 512 -5.95 -16.74 9.08
C GLY A 512 -6.18 -15.73 7.97
N LEU A 513 -6.45 -16.27 6.79
CA LEU A 513 -6.80 -15.53 5.59
C LEU A 513 -8.32 -15.63 5.37
N VAL A 514 -8.94 -14.53 4.97
CA VAL A 514 -10.38 -14.46 4.63
C VAL A 514 -10.51 -14.13 3.15
N PRO A 515 -10.91 -15.08 2.31
CA PRO A 515 -11.21 -14.82 0.90
C PRO A 515 -12.30 -13.75 0.73
N ASN A 516 -12.20 -12.91 -0.28
CA ASN A 516 -13.21 -11.86 -0.56
C ASN A 516 -14.37 -12.44 -1.38
N THR A 517 -15.11 -13.38 -0.77
CA THR A 517 -16.10 -14.26 -1.42
C THR A 517 -17.48 -14.21 -0.77
N GLU A 518 -17.69 -13.37 0.26
CA GLU A 518 -18.94 -13.33 0.99
C GLU A 518 -20.16 -13.06 0.08
N TRP A 519 -19.96 -12.25 -0.97
CA TRP A 519 -20.95 -11.89 -1.99
C TRP A 519 -21.26 -13.02 -3.00
N LEU A 520 -20.52 -14.12 -2.96
CA LEU A 520 -20.66 -15.28 -3.85
C LEU A 520 -21.33 -16.48 -3.19
N LYS A 521 -21.63 -16.40 -1.89
CA LYS A 521 -22.26 -17.49 -1.14
C LYS A 521 -23.58 -17.92 -1.78
N GLY A 522 -23.68 -19.21 -2.08
CA GLY A 522 -24.86 -19.79 -2.74
C GLY A 522 -24.87 -19.66 -4.26
N THR A 523 -23.87 -19.01 -4.86
CA THR A 523 -23.74 -18.87 -6.31
C THR A 523 -22.67 -19.78 -6.90
N VAL A 524 -21.50 -19.86 -6.27
CA VAL A 524 -20.41 -20.78 -6.63
C VAL A 524 -20.06 -21.67 -5.44
N GLU A 525 -19.50 -22.85 -5.71
CA GLU A 525 -19.02 -23.74 -4.65
C GLU A 525 -17.84 -23.10 -3.90
N LEU A 526 -17.96 -23.04 -2.58
CA LEU A 526 -16.93 -22.53 -1.68
C LEU A 526 -16.43 -23.65 -0.77
N SER A 527 -15.13 -23.66 -0.49
CA SER A 527 -14.53 -24.55 0.51
C SER A 527 -15.05 -24.21 1.90
N LYS A 528 -14.79 -25.09 2.89
CA LYS A 528 -15.09 -24.79 4.31
C LYS A 528 -14.39 -23.53 4.85
N HIS A 529 -13.38 -23.02 4.14
CA HIS A 529 -12.66 -21.79 4.46
C HIS A 529 -13.15 -20.57 3.67
N GLY A 530 -14.18 -20.73 2.84
CA GLY A 530 -14.74 -19.66 2.01
C GLY A 530 -13.98 -19.41 0.71
N GLU A 531 -13.02 -20.26 0.33
CA GLU A 531 -12.28 -20.14 -0.92
C GLU A 531 -13.11 -20.67 -2.09
N ILE A 532 -13.01 -20.08 -3.28
CA ILE A 532 -13.68 -20.59 -4.48
C ILE A 532 -13.02 -21.90 -4.89
N VAL A 533 -13.81 -22.98 -4.96
CA VAL A 533 -13.34 -24.28 -5.45
C VAL A 533 -13.12 -24.18 -6.95
N VAL A 534 -11.91 -24.50 -7.40
CA VAL A 534 -11.54 -24.48 -8.82
C VAL A 534 -10.85 -25.77 -9.24
N ASP A 535 -11.03 -26.14 -10.50
CA ASP A 535 -10.27 -27.21 -11.13
C ASP A 535 -8.87 -26.75 -11.61
N ALA A 536 -8.13 -27.65 -12.26
CA ALA A 536 -6.80 -27.35 -12.78
C ALA A 536 -6.79 -26.27 -13.89
N ARG A 537 -7.93 -25.94 -14.50
CA ARG A 537 -8.09 -24.88 -15.52
C ARG A 537 -8.60 -23.57 -14.91
N GLY A 538 -8.89 -23.54 -13.62
CA GLY A 538 -9.49 -22.40 -12.93
C GLY A 538 -11.01 -22.33 -13.05
N ALA A 539 -11.67 -23.37 -13.59
CA ALA A 539 -13.13 -23.40 -13.73
C ALA A 539 -13.79 -23.63 -12.37
N THR A 540 -14.90 -22.93 -12.11
CA THR A 540 -15.72 -23.08 -10.90
C THR A 540 -16.85 -24.09 -11.11
N SER A 541 -17.72 -24.24 -10.11
CA SER A 541 -18.96 -25.03 -10.24
C SER A 541 -19.98 -24.45 -11.22
N VAL A 542 -19.77 -23.23 -11.73
CA VAL A 542 -20.67 -22.55 -12.67
C VAL A 542 -19.99 -22.46 -14.05
N PRO A 543 -20.58 -23.04 -15.12
CA PRO A 543 -20.06 -22.91 -16.48
C PRO A 543 -19.89 -21.45 -16.89
N GLY A 544 -18.77 -21.13 -17.56
CA GLY A 544 -18.43 -19.77 -17.95
C GLY A 544 -17.88 -18.88 -16.83
N VAL A 545 -17.85 -19.37 -15.58
CA VAL A 545 -17.24 -18.67 -14.44
C VAL A 545 -15.98 -19.39 -13.98
N PHE A 546 -14.89 -18.63 -13.96
CA PHE A 546 -13.56 -19.05 -13.57
C PHE A 546 -13.10 -18.24 -12.35
N ALA A 547 -12.07 -18.68 -11.65
CA ALA A 547 -11.46 -17.93 -10.57
C ALA A 547 -9.94 -18.12 -10.51
N ALA A 548 -9.24 -17.12 -9.98
CA ALA A 548 -7.77 -17.10 -9.94
C ALA A 548 -7.20 -16.37 -8.72
N GLY A 549 -6.02 -16.84 -8.28
CA GLY A 549 -5.27 -16.24 -7.20
C GLY A 549 -5.83 -16.55 -5.82
N ASP A 550 -5.53 -15.70 -4.84
CA ASP A 550 -5.71 -16.02 -3.42
C ASP A 550 -7.15 -16.34 -2.99
N VAL A 551 -8.13 -15.91 -3.79
CA VAL A 551 -9.57 -16.16 -3.57
C VAL A 551 -9.93 -17.64 -3.75
N THR A 552 -9.11 -18.43 -4.45
CA THR A 552 -9.40 -19.82 -4.80
C THR A 552 -8.78 -20.81 -3.82
N THR A 553 -9.07 -22.09 -4.02
CA THR A 553 -8.42 -23.22 -3.33
C THR A 553 -6.95 -23.43 -3.71
N VAL A 554 -6.30 -22.49 -4.40
CA VAL A 554 -4.84 -22.54 -4.61
C VAL A 554 -4.15 -22.58 -3.24
N PRO A 555 -3.27 -23.57 -2.97
CA PRO A 555 -2.78 -23.82 -1.62
C PRO A 555 -1.86 -22.71 -1.09
N TYR A 556 -1.20 -21.97 -1.98
CA TYR A 556 -0.22 -20.96 -1.64
C TYR A 556 -0.62 -19.60 -2.20
N LYS A 557 -0.41 -18.55 -1.40
CA LYS A 557 -0.93 -17.20 -1.64
C LYS A 557 0.25 -16.26 -1.87
N GLN A 558 0.71 -16.16 -3.12
CA GLN A 558 1.92 -15.45 -3.51
C GLN A 558 1.72 -14.75 -4.85
N ILE A 559 2.42 -13.63 -5.08
CA ILE A 559 2.28 -12.81 -6.29
C ILE A 559 2.55 -13.63 -7.56
N VAL A 560 3.67 -14.35 -7.61
CA VAL A 560 4.06 -15.16 -8.79
C VAL A 560 3.06 -16.29 -9.07
N ILE A 561 2.49 -16.87 -8.02
CA ILE A 561 1.47 -17.92 -8.13
C ILE A 561 0.16 -17.30 -8.64
N ALA A 562 -0.30 -16.20 -8.04
CA ALA A 562 -1.50 -15.49 -8.46
C ALA A 562 -1.45 -15.05 -9.93
N VAL A 563 -0.31 -14.55 -10.40
CA VAL A 563 -0.09 -14.22 -11.83
C VAL A 563 -0.25 -15.45 -12.72
N GLY A 564 0.34 -16.59 -12.32
CA GLY A 564 0.20 -17.86 -13.03
C GLY A 564 -1.25 -18.35 -13.07
N GLU A 565 -1.96 -18.29 -11.94
CA GLU A 565 -3.38 -18.65 -11.85
C GLU A 565 -4.25 -17.74 -12.72
N GLY A 566 -3.95 -16.44 -12.78
CA GLY A 566 -4.65 -15.48 -13.64
C GLY A 566 -4.52 -15.80 -15.13
N ALA A 567 -3.30 -16.10 -15.58
CA ALA A 567 -3.05 -16.53 -16.96
C ALA A 567 -3.80 -17.83 -17.28
N LYS A 568 -3.77 -18.81 -16.37
CA LYS A 568 -4.44 -20.10 -16.50
C LYS A 568 -5.96 -19.95 -16.62
N ALA A 569 -6.58 -19.18 -15.73
CA ALA A 569 -8.02 -18.94 -15.74
C ALA A 569 -8.46 -18.17 -16.99
N SER A 570 -7.67 -17.21 -17.48
CA SER A 570 -7.94 -16.51 -18.73
C SER A 570 -7.92 -17.45 -19.94
N LEU A 571 -6.92 -18.32 -20.03
CA LEU A 571 -6.85 -19.32 -21.11
C LEU A 571 -7.98 -20.35 -21.02
N GLY A 572 -8.35 -20.79 -19.81
CA GLY A 572 -9.51 -21.65 -19.58
C GLY A 572 -10.83 -21.01 -20.00
N ALA A 573 -11.02 -19.73 -19.64
CA ALA A 573 -12.18 -18.95 -20.04
C ALA A 573 -12.23 -18.73 -21.56
N PHE A 574 -11.10 -18.50 -22.21
CA PHE A 574 -11.05 -18.42 -23.67
C PHE A 574 -11.40 -19.76 -24.36
N ASP A 575 -10.92 -20.91 -23.86
CA ASP A 575 -11.32 -22.24 -24.36
C ASP A 575 -12.83 -22.49 -24.21
N TYR A 576 -13.42 -22.01 -23.11
CA TYR A 576 -14.87 -22.05 -22.93
C TYR A 576 -15.62 -21.22 -23.98
N LEU A 577 -15.17 -19.99 -24.25
CA LEU A 577 -15.81 -19.10 -25.24
C LEU A 577 -15.82 -19.71 -26.64
N ILE A 578 -14.69 -20.24 -27.12
CA ILE A 578 -14.60 -20.80 -28.47
C ILE A 578 -15.44 -22.08 -28.66
N ARG A 579 -15.72 -22.83 -27.58
CA ARG A 579 -16.55 -24.05 -27.63
C ARG A 579 -18.03 -23.73 -27.48
N SER A 580 -18.37 -22.77 -26.64
CA SER A 580 -19.75 -22.34 -26.42
C SER A 580 -20.33 -21.65 -27.66
N ASP A 581 -19.50 -20.91 -28.41
CA ASP A 581 -19.90 -20.34 -29.70
C ASP A 581 -20.07 -21.41 -30.80
N ALA A 582 -19.35 -22.54 -30.73
CA ALA A 582 -19.48 -23.64 -31.68
C ALA A 582 -20.76 -24.46 -31.48
N ASP A 583 -21.18 -24.66 -30.23
CA ASP A 583 -22.42 -25.36 -29.89
C ASP A 583 -23.67 -24.52 -30.20
N ALA A 584 -23.54 -23.18 -30.29
CA ALA A 584 -24.60 -22.28 -30.74
C ALA A 584 -24.85 -22.32 -32.27
N VAL A 585 -23.96 -22.95 -33.05
CA VAL A 585 -24.00 -22.98 -34.53
C VAL A 585 -24.47 -24.33 -35.10
N GLN A 586 -24.85 -25.32 -34.27
CA GLN A 586 -25.52 -26.52 -34.80
C GLN A 586 -26.97 -26.20 -35.18
N PRO A 587 -27.37 -26.30 -36.47
CA PRO A 587 -28.77 -26.23 -36.82
C PRO A 587 -29.47 -27.47 -36.23
N ALA A 588 -30.54 -27.23 -35.48
CA ALA A 588 -31.54 -28.24 -35.22
C ALA A 588 -32.12 -28.68 -36.58
N ASP A 589 -31.85 -29.94 -36.95
CA ASP A 589 -32.44 -30.75 -38.03
C ASP A 589 -31.45 -31.22 -39.08
N ALA A 590 -30.82 -32.37 -38.81
CA ALA A 590 -30.51 -33.40 -39.82
C ALA A 590 -30.14 -34.71 -39.13
N ASP A 591 -31.15 -35.44 -38.64
CA ASP A 591 -31.15 -36.92 -38.76
C ASP A 591 -32.50 -37.49 -38.31
N ALA A 592 -33.35 -37.78 -39.29
CA ALA A 592 -34.35 -38.84 -39.20
C ALA A 592 -34.04 -39.84 -40.33
N PRO A 593 -33.78 -41.13 -40.04
CA PRO A 593 -33.53 -42.10 -41.09
C PRO A 593 -34.84 -42.40 -41.82
N ALA A 594 -34.82 -42.28 -43.15
CA ALA A 594 -35.92 -42.69 -44.00
C ALA A 594 -36.18 -44.19 -43.82
N SER A 595 -37.37 -44.54 -43.36
CA SER A 595 -37.89 -45.89 -43.33
C SER A 595 -37.96 -46.46 -44.75
N ALA A 596 -37.36 -47.63 -44.95
CA ALA A 596 -37.48 -48.40 -46.17
C ALA A 596 -38.91 -48.94 -46.32
N GLU A 597 -39.63 -48.47 -47.35
CA GLU A 597 -40.84 -49.12 -47.84
C GLU A 597 -40.45 -50.26 -48.80
N VAL A 598 -40.76 -51.48 -48.37
CA VAL A 598 -40.85 -52.66 -49.21
C VAL A 598 -42.17 -52.56 -49.98
N VAL A 599 -42.11 -52.44 -51.31
CA VAL A 599 -43.26 -52.74 -52.18
C VAL A 599 -42.82 -53.76 -53.22
N ALA A 600 -43.50 -54.91 -53.16
CA ALA A 600 -43.41 -55.99 -54.12
C ALA A 600 -44.20 -55.66 -55.40
N ALA A 601 -43.57 -55.87 -56.56
CA ALA A 601 -44.15 -56.43 -57.80
C ALA A 601 -43.04 -56.57 -58.85
#